data_AF-A0A7W5FJ42-F1
#
_entry.id   AF-A0A7W5FJ42-F1
#
_cell.length_a   1.000
_cell.length_b   1.000
_cell.length_c   1.000
_cell.angle_alpha   90.00
_cell.angle_beta   90.00
_cell.angle_gamma   90.00
#
_symmetry.space_group_name_H-M   'P 1'
#
loop_
_entity.id
_entity.type
_entity.pdbx_description
1 polymer ?
#
loop_
_entity_poly.entity_id
_entity_poly.type
_entity_poly.pdbx_seq_one_letter_code
_entity_poly.pdbx_strand_id
1 'polypeptide(L)'
;MFASTFHAAALPGANQHLPIFRNCVDPDDPAILVARCVRPGAPLSGDWFLLLTRRRMVVTQDTRPLHRTRLHLNAHLRQVSNVTWRLDLSKPGIELAFTAMDGVRERLRMRLGDSDTVWRVEQLLRDTFVNKPALV
;
A
#
# COMPACT_ATOMS: atom_id res chain seq x y z
N MET A 1 14.62 -14.54 5.54
CA MET A 1 13.37 -15.32 5.57
C MET A 1 12.19 -14.40 5.23
N PHE A 2 12.18 -13.78 4.04
CA PHE A 2 11.18 -12.78 3.63
C PHE A 2 10.12 -13.33 2.66
N ALA A 3 10.29 -14.56 2.17
CA ALA A 3 9.45 -15.12 1.11
C ALA A 3 8.11 -15.69 1.62
N SER A 4 7.98 -15.98 2.92
CA SER A 4 6.89 -16.84 3.42
C SER A 4 5.61 -16.11 3.80
N THR A 5 5.55 -14.78 3.71
CA THR A 5 4.34 -14.02 4.04
C THR A 5 3.99 -12.97 2.98
N PHE A 6 4.52 -13.13 1.76
CA PHE A 6 3.89 -12.50 0.62
C PHE A 6 2.61 -13.29 0.32
N HIS A 7 1.49 -12.88 0.91
CA HIS A 7 0.18 -13.07 0.25
C HIS A 7 0.14 -12.13 -0.97
N ALA A 8 1.10 -12.31 -1.87
CA ALA A 8 1.10 -11.68 -3.16
C ALA A 8 0.03 -12.41 -3.97
N ALA A 9 -1.07 -11.72 -4.24
CA ALA A 9 -1.48 -11.67 -5.62
C ALA A 9 -0.19 -11.36 -6.42
N ALA A 10 0.35 -12.37 -7.12
CA ALA A 10 1.55 -12.25 -7.92
C ALA A 10 1.25 -11.28 -9.08
N LEU A 11 1.35 -9.99 -8.79
CA LEU A 11 0.98 -8.92 -9.70
C LEU A 11 2.21 -8.60 -10.58
N PRO A 12 2.09 -8.67 -11.93
CA PRO A 12 3.15 -8.27 -12.83
C PRO A 12 3.69 -6.88 -12.47
N GLY A 13 5.03 -6.75 -12.42
CA GLY A 13 5.73 -5.49 -12.08
C GLY A 13 6.20 -5.38 -10.63
N ALA A 14 5.65 -6.16 -9.69
CA ALA A 14 6.03 -6.06 -8.27
C ALA A 14 7.55 -6.29 -8.01
N ASN A 15 8.20 -7.13 -8.81
CA ASN A 15 9.63 -7.45 -8.68
C ASN A 15 10.54 -6.21 -8.79
N GLN A 16 10.15 -5.21 -9.59
CA GLN A 16 10.94 -3.99 -9.78
C GLN A 16 10.93 -3.10 -8.52
N HIS A 17 9.91 -3.23 -7.68
CA HIS A 17 9.74 -2.44 -6.45
C HIS A 17 10.35 -3.11 -5.21
N LEU A 18 10.63 -4.42 -5.28
CA LEU A 18 11.18 -5.21 -4.17
C LEU A 18 12.49 -4.63 -3.57
N PRO A 19 13.45 -4.11 -4.35
CA PRO A 19 14.68 -3.55 -3.76
C PRO A 19 14.41 -2.33 -2.86
N ILE A 20 13.50 -1.44 -3.27
CA ILE A 20 13.16 -0.24 -2.48
C ILE A 20 12.40 -0.66 -1.22
N PHE A 21 11.48 -1.61 -1.34
CA PHE A 21 10.76 -2.15 -0.18
C PHE A 21 11.69 -2.78 0.85
N ARG A 22 12.68 -3.57 0.40
CA ARG A 22 13.70 -4.16 1.28
C ARG A 22 14.53 -3.11 2.03
N ASN A 23 14.79 -1.96 1.41
CA ASN A 23 15.53 -0.88 2.05
C ASN A 23 14.68 -0.02 3.00
N CYS A 24 13.35 -0.06 2.87
CA CYS A 24 12.44 0.78 3.66
C CYS A 24 11.84 0.06 4.87
N VAL A 25 11.97 -1.27 4.95
CA VAL A 25 11.30 -2.10 5.96
C VAL A 25 12.32 -2.92 6.73
N ASP A 26 12.20 -2.88 8.05
CA ASP A 26 13.06 -3.67 8.94
C ASP A 26 12.84 -5.18 8.71
N PRO A 27 13.88 -6.03 8.83
CA PRO A 27 13.72 -7.46 8.61
C PRO A 27 12.70 -8.16 9.51
N ASP A 28 12.46 -7.58 10.69
CA ASP A 28 11.50 -8.09 11.67
C ASP A 28 10.10 -7.46 11.54
N ASP A 29 9.87 -6.62 10.52
CA ASP A 29 8.57 -5.99 10.24
C ASP A 29 7.93 -6.61 8.98
N PRO A 30 7.23 -7.75 9.10
CA PRO A 30 6.72 -8.48 7.95
C PRO A 30 5.68 -7.68 7.15
N ALA A 31 5.70 -7.87 5.83
CA ALA A 31 4.68 -7.34 4.94
C ALA A 31 3.30 -7.92 5.29
N ILE A 32 2.32 -7.06 5.49
CA ILE A 32 0.91 -7.41 5.71
C ILE A 32 0.17 -7.39 4.37
N LEU A 33 0.46 -6.39 3.53
CA LEU A 33 -0.21 -6.19 2.25
C LEU A 33 0.75 -5.63 1.22
N VAL A 34 0.69 -6.17 0.01
CA VAL A 34 1.27 -5.54 -1.18
C VAL A 34 0.18 -5.43 -2.23
N ALA A 35 -0.08 -4.21 -2.70
CA ALA A 35 -1.14 -3.95 -3.67
C ALA A 35 -0.65 -3.01 -4.76
N ARG A 36 -1.06 -3.27 -6.01
CA ARG A 36 -0.91 -2.30 -7.10
C ARG A 36 -1.96 -1.20 -6.92
N CYS A 37 -1.52 0.03 -7.07
CA CYS A 37 -2.32 1.22 -6.88
C CYS A 37 -2.39 2.06 -8.14
N VAL A 38 -3.34 2.99 -8.16
CA VAL A 38 -3.38 4.13 -9.07
C VAL A 38 -3.71 5.40 -8.30
N ARG A 39 -3.16 6.54 -8.72
CA ARG A 39 -3.48 7.83 -8.12
C ARG A 39 -4.70 8.45 -8.80
N PRO A 40 -5.80 8.76 -8.08
CA PRO A 40 -6.93 9.48 -8.64
C PRO A 40 -6.47 10.84 -9.18
N GLY A 41 -6.86 11.18 -10.42
CA GLY A 41 -6.45 12.42 -11.09
C GLY A 41 -5.12 12.36 -11.85
N ALA A 42 -4.35 11.27 -11.74
CA ALA A 42 -3.11 11.08 -12.49
C ALA A 42 -2.97 9.63 -13.03
N PRO A 43 -3.95 9.14 -13.83
CA PRO A 43 -4.00 7.74 -14.25
C PRO A 43 -2.87 7.32 -15.20
N LEU A 44 -2.20 8.28 -15.85
CA LEU A 44 -1.09 8.05 -16.78
C LEU A 44 0.28 8.09 -16.10
N SER A 45 0.36 8.32 -14.79
CA SER A 45 1.62 8.49 -14.06
C SER A 45 2.35 7.17 -13.73
N GLY A 46 2.12 6.11 -14.51
CA GLY A 46 2.81 4.83 -14.34
C GLY A 46 2.22 3.94 -13.24
N ASP A 47 3.02 2.96 -12.82
CA ASP A 47 2.58 1.89 -11.91
C ASP A 47 2.91 2.22 -10.47
N TRP A 48 1.90 2.23 -9.60
CA TRP A 48 2.09 2.50 -8.19
C TRP A 48 1.99 1.20 -7.40
N PHE A 49 2.81 1.05 -6.37
CA PHE A 49 2.69 -0.06 -5.43
C PHE A 49 2.70 0.45 -4.00
N LEU A 50 1.78 -0.07 -3.21
CA LEU A 50 1.70 0.12 -1.77
C LEU A 50 2.16 -1.16 -1.08
N LEU A 51 3.09 -1.00 -0.16
CA LEU A 51 3.47 -2.00 0.84
C LEU A 51 3.02 -1.49 2.21
N LEU A 52 2.27 -2.33 2.91
CA LEU A 52 1.88 -2.12 4.29
C LEU A 52 2.55 -3.17 5.16
N THR A 53 3.14 -2.74 6.27
CA THR A 53 3.67 -3.60 7.33
C THR A 53 2.96 -3.27 8.64
N ARG A 54 3.38 -3.85 9.76
CA ARG A 54 2.82 -3.50 11.07
C ARG A 54 3.18 -2.08 11.51
N ARG A 55 4.28 -1.52 10.97
CA ARG A 55 4.83 -0.25 11.46
C ARG A 55 4.97 0.82 10.38
N ARG A 56 4.91 0.45 9.10
CA ARG A 56 5.18 1.36 7.98
C ARG A 56 4.18 1.21 6.84
N MET A 57 3.95 2.31 6.16
CA MET A 57 3.33 2.37 4.84
C MET A 57 4.36 2.93 3.87
N VAL A 58 4.65 2.15 2.83
CA VAL A 58 5.60 2.51 1.78
C VAL A 58 4.87 2.53 0.46
N VAL A 59 4.94 3.65 -0.25
CA VAL A 59 4.36 3.81 -1.58
C VAL A 59 5.48 4.10 -2.56
N THR A 60 5.50 3.36 -3.65
CA THR A 60 6.47 3.52 -4.73
C THR A 60 5.75 3.73 -6.05
N GLN A 61 6.44 4.38 -6.97
CA GLN A 61 5.96 4.68 -8.31
C GLN A 61 7.00 4.23 -9.33
N ASP A 62 6.60 3.47 -10.33
CA ASP A 62 7.36 3.25 -11.55
C ASP A 62 7.00 4.34 -12.57
N THR A 63 7.95 5.19 -12.89
CA THR A 63 7.77 6.30 -13.83
C THR A 63 8.11 5.87 -15.25
N ARG A 64 7.13 5.97 -16.15
CA ARG A 64 7.31 5.72 -17.59
C ARG A 64 7.75 7.00 -18.30
N PRO A 65 8.56 6.93 -19.39
CA PRO A 65 9.03 5.71 -20.07
C PRO A 65 10.36 5.13 -19.52
N LEU A 66 11.08 5.83 -18.65
CA LEU A 66 12.40 5.36 -18.15
C LEU A 66 12.33 4.17 -17.17
N HIS A 67 11.13 3.70 -16.82
CA HIS A 67 10.88 2.65 -15.83
C HIS A 67 11.66 2.85 -14.53
N ARG A 68 11.76 4.12 -14.09
CA ARG A 68 12.49 4.46 -12.88
C ARG A 68 11.56 4.35 -11.70
N THR A 69 11.86 3.41 -10.82
CA THR A 69 11.18 3.28 -9.54
C THR A 69 11.61 4.40 -8.60
N ARG A 70 10.63 5.11 -8.02
CA ARG A 70 10.82 6.18 -7.05
C ARG A 70 10.05 5.87 -5.78
N LEU A 71 10.64 6.26 -4.65
CA LEU A 71 9.96 6.27 -3.37
C LEU A 71 9.04 7.50 -3.32
N HIS A 72 7.73 7.28 -3.22
CA HIS A 72 6.74 8.36 -3.07
C HIS A 72 6.45 8.63 -1.60
N LEU A 73 6.28 7.56 -0.81
CA LEU A 73 6.02 7.64 0.61
C LEU A 73 6.82 6.57 1.34
N ASN A 74 7.44 6.95 2.45
CA ASN A 74 7.89 6.04 3.50
C ASN A 74 7.50 6.66 4.83
N ALA A 75 6.39 6.22 5.39
CA ALA A 75 5.87 6.78 6.63
C ALA A 75 5.70 5.69 7.68
N HIS A 76 6.03 6.01 8.94
CA HIS A 76 5.55 5.21 10.05
C HIS A 76 4.04 5.36 10.17
N LEU A 77 3.32 4.27 10.45
CA LEU A 77 1.86 4.32 10.59
C LEU A 77 1.39 5.27 11.69
N ARG A 78 2.23 5.53 12.70
CA ARG A 78 1.98 6.53 13.74
C ARG A 78 1.97 7.97 13.24
N GLN A 79 2.61 8.24 12.11
CA GLN A 79 2.71 9.57 11.50
C GLN A 79 1.67 9.77 10.40
N VAL A 80 0.91 8.73 10.07
CA VAL A 80 -0.18 8.79 9.09
C VAL A 80 -1.48 9.02 9.85
N SER A 81 -2.24 10.03 9.44
CA SER A 81 -3.46 10.44 10.12
C SER A 81 -4.65 10.53 9.17
N ASN A 82 -5.86 10.70 9.74
CA ASN A 82 -7.11 10.82 8.99
C ASN A 82 -7.33 9.70 7.98
N VAL A 83 -6.92 8.47 8.31
CA VAL A 83 -7.00 7.34 7.37
C VAL A 83 -8.46 6.99 7.13
N THR A 84 -8.87 7.00 5.87
CA THR A 84 -10.21 6.59 5.45
C THR A 84 -10.11 5.71 4.21
N TRP A 85 -11.05 4.78 4.05
CA TRP A 85 -11.14 3.99 2.83
C TRP A 85 -12.58 3.79 2.39
N ARG A 86 -12.75 3.55 1.09
CA ARG A 86 -14.03 3.22 0.45
C ARG A 86 -13.86 2.01 -0.46
N LEU A 87 -14.79 1.07 -0.36
CA LEU A 87 -14.83 -0.11 -1.22
C LEU A 87 -15.51 0.19 -2.54
N ASP A 88 -15.01 -0.41 -3.61
CA ASP A 88 -15.67 -0.44 -4.91
C ASP A 88 -15.73 -1.89 -5.38
N LEU A 89 -16.91 -2.49 -5.22
CA LEU A 89 -17.16 -3.88 -5.63
C LEU A 89 -17.54 -3.99 -7.12
N SER A 90 -17.96 -2.88 -7.75
CA SER A 90 -18.27 -2.84 -9.19
C SER A 90 -16.99 -2.94 -10.03
N LYS A 91 -15.90 -2.39 -9.51
CA LYS A 91 -14.54 -2.48 -10.05
C LYS A 91 -13.60 -2.84 -8.90
N PRO A 92 -13.47 -4.14 -8.59
CA PRO A 92 -12.84 -4.65 -7.37
C PRO A 92 -11.61 -3.84 -6.96
N GLY A 93 -11.76 -3.09 -5.87
CA GLY A 93 -10.71 -2.20 -5.40
C GLY A 93 -11.10 -1.42 -4.15
N ILE A 94 -10.10 -0.75 -3.59
CA ILE A 94 -10.25 0.08 -2.39
C ILE A 94 -9.61 1.43 -2.66
N GLU A 95 -10.40 2.49 -2.48
CA GLU A 95 -9.90 3.86 -2.47
C GLU A 95 -9.47 4.22 -1.05
N LEU A 96 -8.17 4.31 -0.86
CA LEU A 96 -7.53 4.71 0.39
C LEU A 96 -7.17 6.19 0.33
N ALA A 97 -7.49 6.92 1.40
CA ALA A 97 -7.08 8.30 1.59
C ALA A 97 -6.48 8.47 2.98
N PHE A 98 -5.36 9.18 3.06
CA PHE A 98 -4.64 9.39 4.32
C PHE A 98 -3.87 10.70 4.27
N THR A 99 -3.55 11.26 5.43
CA THR A 99 -2.72 12.46 5.54
C THR A 99 -1.32 12.02 5.98
N ALA A 100 -0.31 12.35 5.17
CA ALA A 100 1.07 12.05 5.47
C ALA A 100 1.66 13.03 6.51
N MET A 101 2.90 12.77 6.95
CA MET A 101 3.56 13.55 8.01
C MET A 101 3.73 15.03 7.64
N ASP A 102 3.87 15.33 6.35
CA ASP A 102 3.96 16.69 5.80
C ASP A 102 2.61 17.43 5.79
N GLY A 103 1.53 16.79 6.24
CA GLY A 103 0.18 17.33 6.23
C GLY A 103 -0.53 17.19 4.89
N VAL A 104 0.11 16.61 3.86
CA VAL A 104 -0.49 16.45 2.53
C VAL A 104 -1.48 15.30 2.53
N ARG A 105 -2.67 15.55 1.96
CA ARG A 105 -3.70 14.52 1.78
C ARG A 105 -3.38 13.70 0.53
N GLU A 106 -3.05 12.44 0.73
CA GLU A 106 -2.82 11.48 -0.33
C GLU A 106 -4.07 10.63 -0.59
N ARG A 107 -4.22 10.24 -1.86
CA ARG A 107 -5.30 9.36 -2.32
C ARG A 107 -4.73 8.33 -3.26
N LEU A 108 -5.01 7.06 -2.99
CA LEU A 108 -4.57 5.92 -3.78
C LEU A 108 -5.73 4.95 -3.94
N ARG A 109 -5.88 4.39 -5.13
CA ARG A 109 -6.85 3.31 -5.38
C ARG A 109 -6.10 2.01 -5.60
N MET A 110 -6.25 1.07 -4.67
CA MET A 110 -5.79 -0.30 -4.82
C MET A 110 -6.67 -1.02 -5.84
N ARG A 111 -6.04 -1.64 -6.85
CA ARG A 111 -6.71 -2.52 -7.82
C ARG A 111 -6.60 -3.94 -7.31
N LEU A 112 -7.74 -4.55 -7.01
CA LEU A 112 -7.84 -5.90 -6.46
C LEU A 112 -8.51 -6.82 -7.50
N GLY A 113 -8.26 -8.12 -7.44
CA GLY A 113 -8.71 -9.06 -8.48
C GLY A 113 -10.21 -9.35 -8.43
N ASP A 114 -10.76 -9.50 -7.23
CA ASP A 114 -12.12 -9.98 -6.97
C ASP A 114 -12.66 -9.40 -5.65
N SER A 115 -13.98 -9.51 -5.45
CA SER A 115 -14.67 -8.99 -4.26
C SER A 115 -14.22 -9.65 -2.95
N ASP A 116 -13.86 -10.93 -2.96
CA ASP A 116 -13.38 -11.63 -1.76
C ASP A 116 -12.04 -11.05 -1.30
N THR A 117 -11.16 -10.74 -2.25
CA THR A 117 -9.90 -10.03 -2.03
C THR A 117 -10.16 -8.63 -1.50
N VAL A 118 -11.17 -7.92 -2.02
CA VAL A 118 -11.57 -6.61 -1.48
C VAL A 118 -11.92 -6.72 0.01
N TRP A 119 -12.77 -7.67 0.40
CA TRP A 119 -13.14 -7.88 1.79
C TRP A 119 -11.96 -8.29 2.68
N ARG A 120 -11.09 -9.20 2.21
CA ARG A 120 -9.87 -9.57 2.95
C ARG A 120 -8.96 -8.37 3.20
N VAL A 121 -8.71 -7.57 2.17
CA VAL A 121 -7.86 -6.37 2.31
C VAL A 121 -8.53 -5.33 3.22
N GLU A 122 -9.85 -5.21 3.16
CA GLU A 122 -10.60 -4.31 4.05
C GLU A 122 -10.44 -4.69 5.53
N GLN A 123 -10.50 -5.98 5.85
CA GLN A 123 -10.23 -6.47 7.21
C GLN A 123 -8.79 -6.17 7.64
N LEU A 124 -7.80 -6.37 6.76
CA LEU A 124 -6.40 -6.00 7.05
C LEU A 124 -6.25 -4.51 7.37
N LEU A 125 -6.98 -3.63 6.66
CA LEU A 125 -6.99 -2.20 6.94
C LEU A 125 -7.64 -1.88 8.28
N ARG A 126 -8.76 -2.55 8.63
CA ARG A 126 -9.39 -2.42 9.95
C ARG A 126 -8.42 -2.81 11.06
N ASP A 127 -7.77 -3.96 10.91
CA ASP A 127 -6.83 -4.47 11.91
C ASP A 127 -5.62 -3.53 12.09
N THR A 128 -5.18 -2.91 11.00
CA THR A 128 -4.02 -2.03 11.02
C THR A 128 -4.32 -0.62 11.57
N PHE A 129 -5.47 -0.04 11.19
CA PHE A 129 -5.75 1.38 11.44
C PHE A 129 -6.84 1.64 12.49
N VAL A 130 -7.74 0.69 12.73
CA VAL A 130 -8.86 0.84 13.67
C VAL A 130 -8.63 0.02 14.92
N ASN A 131 -8.35 -1.28 14.77
CA ASN A 131 -8.16 -2.20 15.89
C ASN A 131 -6.72 -2.17 16.42
N LYS A 132 -6.10 -0.99 16.50
CA LYS A 132 -4.79 -0.88 17.12
C LYS A 132 -4.94 -1.33 18.58
N PRO A 133 -4.36 -2.46 19.03
CA PRO A 133 -4.32 -2.72 20.46
C PRO A 133 -3.50 -1.57 21.05
N ALA A 134 -4.10 -0.84 21.98
CA ALA A 134 -3.35 0.02 22.86
C ALA A 134 -2.33 -0.89 23.55
N LEU A 135 -1.08 -0.88 23.08
CA LEU A 135 0.01 -1.44 23.85
C LEU A 135 0.11 -0.55 25.09
N VAL A 136 -0.43 -1.10 26.18
CA VAL A 136 -0.30 -0.65 27.57
C VAL A 136 1.18 -0.62 27.94
#